data_AF-A0A919IRV6-F1
#
_entry.id   AF-A0A919IRV6-F1
#
_cell.length_a   1.000
_cell.length_b   1.000
_cell.length_c   1.000
_cell.angle_alpha   90.00
_cell.angle_beta   90.00
_cell.angle_gamma   90.00
#
_symmetry.space_group_name_H-M   'P 1'
#
loop_
_entity.id
_entity.type
_entity.pdbx_description
1 polymer ?
#
loop_
_entity_poly.entity_id
_entity_poly.type
_entity_poly.pdbx_seq_one_letter_code
_entity_poly.pdbx_strand_id
1 'polypeptide(L)'
;MNPVHPSAPDGGRSGASVDQPVPSVDRFRQAILVNAGPALRELQRSAMPGADRLILLAEALLRLGRDDAAVAAGIRAAAVAEQQQPVPVDRLLSASTVRADLAIWVGDPGAAQTCRGVERLAASIGDQPRRFLAIALRAVALYQHSSCRAGTDRPAYHLLPATPRG
;
A
#
# COMPACT_ATOMS: atom_id res chain seq x y z
N MET A 1 -57.48 -4.19 -51.36
CA MET A 1 -56.02 -4.38 -51.47
C MET A 1 -55.36 -3.39 -50.52
N ASN A 2 -54.87 -3.88 -49.39
CA ASN A 2 -54.08 -3.12 -48.41
C ASN A 2 -52.73 -3.85 -48.25
N PRO A 3 -51.58 -3.16 -48.24
CA PRO A 3 -50.29 -3.80 -48.07
C PRO A 3 -50.07 -4.19 -46.60
N VAL A 4 -49.66 -5.44 -46.39
CA VAL A 4 -49.18 -5.95 -45.10
C VAL A 4 -47.75 -5.43 -44.90
N HIS A 5 -47.55 -4.57 -43.90
CA HIS A 5 -46.22 -4.22 -43.43
C HIS A 5 -45.74 -5.29 -42.43
N PRO A 6 -44.52 -5.86 -42.58
CA PRO A 6 -43.94 -6.70 -41.56
C PRO A 6 -43.42 -5.84 -40.40
N SER A 7 -43.91 -6.12 -39.19
CA SER A 7 -43.37 -5.59 -37.95
C SER A 7 -41.90 -6.00 -37.79
N ALA A 8 -41.03 -5.02 -37.60
CA ALA A 8 -39.64 -5.25 -37.21
C ALA A 8 -39.61 -5.91 -35.82
N PRO A 9 -38.74 -6.90 -35.57
CA PRO A 9 -38.50 -7.37 -34.22
C PRO A 9 -37.77 -6.28 -33.44
N ASP A 10 -38.37 -5.86 -32.32
CA ASP A 10 -37.70 -5.12 -31.25
C ASP A 10 -36.42 -5.86 -30.88
N GLY A 11 -35.31 -5.37 -31.41
CA GLY A 11 -33.97 -5.73 -30.99
C GLY A 11 -33.77 -5.20 -29.59
N GLY A 12 -34.33 -5.91 -28.60
CA GLY A 12 -34.00 -5.78 -27.21
C GLY A 12 -32.51 -6.01 -27.02
N ARG A 13 -31.73 -4.93 -27.18
CA ARG A 13 -30.39 -4.81 -26.60
C ARG A 13 -30.58 -4.71 -25.10
N SER A 14 -30.96 -5.82 -24.48
CA SER A 14 -30.61 -6.07 -23.09
C SER A 14 -29.11 -6.32 -23.10
N GLY A 15 -28.36 -5.22 -23.01
CA GLY A 15 -26.93 -5.27 -22.76
C GLY A 15 -26.76 -5.93 -21.42
N ALA A 16 -26.55 -7.24 -21.44
CA ALA A 16 -26.01 -7.97 -20.31
C ALA A 16 -24.78 -7.22 -19.84
N SER A 17 -24.91 -6.54 -18.70
CA SER A 17 -23.77 -6.12 -17.91
C SER A 17 -22.98 -7.40 -17.65
N VAL A 18 -21.97 -7.62 -18.48
CA VAL A 18 -21.00 -8.69 -18.25
C VAL A 18 -20.40 -8.36 -16.91
N ASP A 19 -20.80 -9.10 -15.88
CA ASP A 19 -20.15 -9.12 -14.57
C ASP A 19 -18.70 -9.54 -14.84
N GLN A 20 -17.85 -8.56 -15.16
CA GLN A 20 -16.44 -8.79 -15.27
C GLN A 20 -15.97 -9.20 -13.88
N PRO A 21 -15.37 -10.39 -13.73
CA PRO A 21 -14.89 -10.82 -12.43
C PRO A 21 -13.88 -9.78 -11.94
N VAL A 22 -14.11 -9.28 -10.72
CA VAL A 22 -13.18 -8.35 -10.06
C VAL A 22 -11.79 -9.00 -10.10
N PRO A 23 -10.78 -8.35 -10.69
CA PRO A 23 -9.45 -8.96 -10.81
C PRO A 23 -8.87 -9.23 -9.42
N SER A 24 -8.29 -10.43 -9.24
CA SER A 24 -7.82 -10.87 -7.93
C SER A 24 -6.58 -10.08 -7.47
N VAL A 25 -6.51 -9.80 -6.17
CA VAL A 25 -5.37 -9.14 -5.53
C VAL A 25 -4.08 -9.93 -5.79
N ASP A 26 -4.14 -11.26 -5.73
CA ASP A 26 -2.96 -12.12 -5.91
C ASP A 26 -2.39 -12.06 -7.32
N ARG A 27 -3.25 -11.95 -8.35
CA ARG A 27 -2.81 -11.74 -9.73
C ARG A 27 -2.01 -10.45 -9.85
N PHE A 28 -2.49 -9.35 -9.26
CA PHE A 28 -1.76 -8.09 -9.29
C PHE A 28 -0.46 -8.15 -8.50
N ARG A 29 -0.43 -8.80 -7.32
CA ARG A 29 0.81 -8.99 -6.57
C ARG A 29 1.88 -9.70 -7.40
N GLN A 30 1.49 -10.79 -8.08
CA GLN A 30 2.38 -11.52 -8.98
C GLN A 30 2.85 -10.65 -10.15
N ALA A 31 1.94 -9.91 -10.79
CA ALA A 31 2.29 -9.02 -11.89
C ALA A 31 3.26 -7.90 -11.45
N ILE A 32 3.07 -7.34 -10.25
CA ILE A 32 3.93 -6.32 -9.67
C ILE A 32 5.33 -6.87 -9.38
N LEU A 33 5.42 -8.12 -8.88
CA LEU A 33 6.69 -8.81 -8.65
C LEU A 33 7.50 -9.01 -9.93
N VAL A 34 6.82 -9.34 -11.04
CA VAL A 34 7.47 -9.60 -12.33
C VAL A 34 7.81 -8.31 -13.06
N ASN A 35 6.87 -7.36 -13.16
CA ASN A 35 7.07 -6.07 -13.82
C ASN A 35 6.10 -5.00 -13.30
N ALA A 36 6.57 -4.20 -12.34
CA ALA A 36 5.75 -3.19 -11.66
C ALA A 36 5.17 -2.11 -12.58
N GLY A 37 5.85 -1.73 -13.67
CA GLY A 37 5.40 -0.64 -14.56
C GLY A 37 4.09 -0.95 -15.31
N PRO A 38 4.04 -2.03 -16.12
CA PRO A 38 2.80 -2.50 -16.74
C PRO A 38 1.71 -2.85 -15.73
N ALA A 39 2.06 -3.52 -14.62
CA ALA A 39 1.10 -3.90 -13.59
C ALA A 39 0.43 -2.67 -12.95
N LEU A 40 1.19 -1.59 -12.70
CA LEU A 40 0.64 -0.33 -12.22
C LEU A 40 -0.35 0.29 -13.20
N ARG A 41 -0.07 0.26 -14.51
CA ARG A 41 -0.99 0.78 -15.53
C ARG A 41 -2.29 -0.03 -15.61
N GLU A 42 -2.21 -1.35 -15.46
CA GLU A 42 -3.39 -2.22 -15.39
C GLU A 42 -4.18 -1.96 -14.10
N LEU A 43 -3.50 -1.83 -12.96
CA LEU A 43 -4.11 -1.54 -11.66
C LEU A 43 -4.89 -0.23 -11.68
N GLN A 44 -4.32 0.83 -12.29
CA GLN A 44 -4.98 2.13 -12.42
C GLN A 44 -6.27 2.10 -13.25
N ARG A 45 -6.39 1.14 -14.18
CA ARG A 45 -7.61 0.95 -15.00
C ARG A 45 -8.58 -0.06 -14.40
N SER A 46 -8.20 -0.76 -13.34
CA SER A 46 -9.02 -1.80 -12.71
C SER A 46 -10.12 -1.20 -11.83
N ALA A 47 -11.23 -1.93 -11.70
CA ALA A 47 -12.32 -1.62 -10.78
C ALA A 47 -12.07 -2.10 -9.34
N MET A 48 -10.80 -2.33 -8.96
CA MET A 48 -10.45 -2.90 -7.66
C MET A 48 -10.85 -1.98 -6.48
N PRO A 49 -11.35 -2.55 -5.35
CA PRO A 49 -11.73 -1.77 -4.18
C PRO A 49 -10.62 -0.87 -3.63
N GLY A 50 -11.03 0.26 -3.04
CA GLY A 50 -10.13 1.37 -2.71
C GLY A 50 -8.90 0.99 -1.87
N ALA A 51 -9.09 0.29 -0.75
CA ALA A 51 -7.98 -0.07 0.14
C ALA A 51 -7.02 -1.08 -0.50
N ASP A 52 -7.54 -2.14 -1.11
CA ASP A 52 -6.72 -3.18 -1.77
C ASP A 52 -5.95 -2.60 -2.96
N ARG A 53 -6.59 -1.73 -3.75
CA ARG A 53 -5.93 -1.00 -4.85
C ARG A 53 -4.81 -0.10 -4.32
N LEU A 54 -5.00 0.57 -3.20
CA LEU A 54 -4.00 1.45 -2.59
C LEU A 54 -2.82 0.66 -2.01
N ILE A 55 -3.06 -0.53 -1.44
CA ILE A 55 -2.00 -1.46 -1.02
C ILE A 55 -1.13 -1.85 -2.22
N LEU A 56 -1.73 -2.32 -3.31
CA LEU A 56 -1.01 -2.72 -4.51
C LEU A 56 -0.30 -1.54 -5.18
N LEU A 57 -0.91 -0.36 -5.14
CA LEU A 57 -0.30 0.88 -5.62
C LEU A 57 0.98 1.18 -4.82
N ALA A 58 0.93 1.07 -3.49
CA ALA A 58 2.10 1.28 -2.64
C ALA A 58 3.21 0.27 -2.97
N GLU A 59 2.87 -1.02 -3.09
CA GLU A 59 3.82 -2.08 -3.45
C GLU A 59 4.48 -1.86 -4.84
N ALA A 60 3.69 -1.41 -5.81
CA ALA A 60 4.20 -1.12 -7.17
C ALA A 60 5.10 0.12 -7.17
N LEU A 61 4.71 1.18 -6.47
CA LEU A 61 5.49 2.42 -6.37
C LEU A 61 6.83 2.19 -5.67
N LEU A 62 6.85 1.40 -4.60
CA LEU A 62 8.08 1.05 -3.90
C LEU A 62 9.07 0.32 -4.83
N ARG A 63 8.58 -0.66 -5.61
CA ARG A 63 9.42 -1.37 -6.60
C ARG A 63 9.93 -0.48 -7.73
N LEU A 64 9.26 0.62 -8.00
CA LEU A 64 9.68 1.63 -8.98
C LEU A 64 10.57 2.72 -8.36
N GLY A 65 10.97 2.59 -7.09
CA GLY A 65 11.80 3.56 -6.36
C GLY A 65 11.10 4.88 -6.07
N ARG A 66 9.76 4.87 -5.98
CA ARG A 66 8.93 6.06 -5.70
C ARG A 66 8.45 6.05 -4.25
N ASP A 67 9.41 6.16 -3.33
CA ASP A 67 9.21 5.90 -1.90
C ASP A 67 8.16 6.83 -1.27
N ASP A 68 8.24 8.15 -1.50
CA ASP A 68 7.27 9.12 -0.96
C ASP A 68 5.83 8.81 -1.42
N ALA A 69 5.68 8.46 -2.70
CA ALA A 69 4.39 8.11 -3.27
C ALA A 69 3.88 6.76 -2.72
N ALA A 70 4.78 5.81 -2.47
CA ALA A 70 4.44 4.53 -1.85
C ALA A 70 3.94 4.73 -0.42
N VAL A 71 4.65 5.53 0.39
CA VAL A 71 4.24 5.90 1.76
C VAL A 71 2.86 6.55 1.76
N ALA A 72 2.64 7.55 0.89
CA ALA A 72 1.35 8.22 0.77
C ALA A 72 0.21 7.25 0.41
N ALA A 73 0.46 6.31 -0.51
CA ALA A 73 -0.50 5.27 -0.87
C ALA A 73 -0.80 4.33 0.31
N GLY A 74 0.22 3.90 1.07
CA GLY A 74 0.07 3.04 2.25
C GLY A 74 -0.72 3.71 3.38
N ILE A 75 -0.45 4.99 3.67
CA ILE A 75 -1.21 5.78 4.65
C ILE A 75 -2.69 5.86 4.23
N ARG A 76 -2.94 6.18 2.95
CA ARG A 76 -4.31 6.26 2.42
C ARG A 76 -5.02 4.91 2.44
N ALA A 77 -4.32 3.80 2.19
CA ALA A 77 -4.91 2.47 2.26
C ALA A 77 -5.52 2.19 3.64
N ALA A 78 -4.75 2.48 4.71
CA ALA A 78 -5.21 2.29 6.08
C ALA A 78 -6.41 3.20 6.41
N ALA A 79 -6.34 4.48 6.04
CA ALA A 79 -7.44 5.42 6.25
C ALA A 79 -8.73 5.01 5.52
N VAL A 80 -8.63 4.55 4.27
CA VAL A 80 -9.79 4.07 3.49
C VAL A 80 -10.37 2.78 4.07
N ALA A 81 -9.55 1.91 4.65
CA ALA A 81 -10.04 0.71 5.34
C ALA A 81 -10.76 1.07 6.65
N GLU A 82 -10.24 2.02 7.41
CA GLU A 82 -10.81 2.48 8.69
C GLU A 82 -12.16 3.20 8.51
N GLN A 83 -12.37 3.89 7.38
CA GLN A 83 -13.59 4.63 7.08
C GLN A 83 -14.76 3.75 6.57
N GLN A 84 -14.54 2.47 6.32
CA GLN A 84 -15.60 1.56 5.85
C GLN A 84 -16.50 1.12 7.02
N GLN A 85 -17.81 1.03 6.78
CA GLN A 85 -18.79 0.60 7.78
C GLN A 85 -19.57 -0.64 7.29
N PRO A 86 -19.48 -1.80 7.98
CA PRO A 86 -18.61 -2.07 9.12
C PRO A 86 -17.12 -2.08 8.71
N VAL A 87 -16.24 -1.83 9.69
CA VAL A 87 -14.78 -1.81 9.45
C VAL A 87 -14.31 -3.22 9.06
N PRO A 88 -13.74 -3.42 7.85
CA PRO A 88 -13.21 -4.71 7.43
C PRO A 88 -11.84 -4.94 8.09
N VAL A 89 -11.85 -5.53 9.29
CA VAL A 89 -10.66 -5.68 10.15
C VAL A 89 -9.49 -6.35 9.41
N ASP A 90 -9.73 -7.37 8.58
CA ASP A 90 -8.68 -8.04 7.82
C ASP A 90 -7.99 -7.13 6.78
N ARG A 91 -8.78 -6.26 6.13
CA ARG A 91 -8.25 -5.27 5.18
C ARG A 91 -7.52 -4.15 5.91
N LEU A 92 -8.08 -3.69 7.02
CA LEU A 92 -7.42 -2.70 7.88
C LEU A 92 -6.07 -3.24 8.39
N LEU A 93 -6.01 -4.51 8.79
CA LEU A 93 -4.78 -5.15 9.22
C LEU A 93 -3.76 -5.25 8.09
N SER A 94 -4.19 -5.65 6.90
CA SER A 94 -3.33 -5.72 5.72
C SER A 94 -2.78 -4.34 5.35
N ALA A 95 -3.63 -3.31 5.31
CA ALA A 95 -3.22 -1.94 5.01
C ALA A 95 -2.29 -1.35 6.09
N SER A 96 -2.59 -1.61 7.37
CA SER A 96 -1.77 -1.15 8.49
C SER A 96 -0.40 -1.81 8.52
N THR A 97 -0.31 -3.08 8.10
CA THR A 97 0.97 -3.80 7.97
C THR A 97 1.84 -3.15 6.90
N VAL A 98 1.29 -2.91 5.70
CA VAL A 98 2.02 -2.22 4.62
C VAL A 98 2.45 -0.81 5.03
N ARG A 99 1.59 -0.07 5.74
CA ARG A 99 1.95 1.24 6.30
C ARG A 99 3.11 1.13 7.30
N ALA A 100 3.13 0.12 8.16
CA ALA A 100 4.22 -0.11 9.11
C ALA A 100 5.53 -0.43 8.39
N ASP A 101 5.50 -1.31 7.38
CA ASP A 101 6.68 -1.67 6.58
C ASP A 101 7.27 -0.44 5.88
N LEU A 102 6.42 0.38 5.27
CA LEU A 102 6.84 1.61 4.60
C LEU A 102 7.37 2.65 5.59
N ALA A 103 6.76 2.79 6.76
CA ALA A 103 7.25 3.68 7.82
C ALA A 103 8.65 3.27 8.30
N ILE A 104 8.92 1.97 8.43
CA ILE A 104 10.26 1.45 8.72
C ILE A 104 11.22 1.74 7.58
N TRP A 105 10.81 1.46 6.34
CA TRP A 105 11.63 1.66 5.14
C TRP A 105 12.17 3.09 5.05
N VAL A 106 11.33 4.10 5.29
CA VAL A 106 11.73 5.52 5.23
C VAL A 106 12.30 6.07 6.54
N GLY A 107 12.42 5.24 7.59
CA GLY A 107 12.94 5.67 8.89
C GLY A 107 12.03 6.63 9.67
N ASP A 108 10.71 6.51 9.51
CA ASP A 108 9.73 7.35 10.19
C ASP A 108 9.83 7.20 11.73
N PRO A 109 9.92 8.31 12.50
CA PRO A 109 10.02 8.26 13.97
C PRO A 109 8.83 7.58 14.66
N GLY A 110 7.66 7.54 14.02
CA GLY A 110 6.44 6.87 14.46
C GLY A 110 6.32 5.42 14.00
N ALA A 111 7.30 4.85 13.30
CA ALA A 111 7.26 3.48 12.80
C ALA A 111 7.03 2.44 13.92
N ALA A 112 7.72 2.59 15.06
CA ALA A 112 7.55 1.70 16.22
C ALA A 112 6.12 1.74 16.80
N GLN A 113 5.51 2.92 16.84
CA GLN A 113 4.13 3.09 17.29
C GLN A 113 3.14 2.51 16.28
N THR A 114 3.40 2.65 14.98
CA THR A 114 2.61 2.04 13.91
C THR A 114 2.62 0.51 14.02
N CYS A 115 3.79 -0.09 14.25
CA CYS A 115 3.92 -1.54 14.48
C CYS A 115 3.15 -2.01 15.72
N ARG A 116 3.13 -1.22 16.80
CA ARG A 116 2.31 -1.51 17.99
C ARG A 116 0.81 -1.49 17.68
N GLY A 117 0.37 -0.62 16.77
CA GLY A 117 -1.00 -0.63 16.26
C GLY A 117 -1.35 -1.93 15.53
N VAL A 118 -0.47 -2.37 14.63
CA VAL A 118 -0.61 -3.66 13.92
C VAL A 118 -0.65 -4.84 14.88
N GLU A 119 0.24 -4.87 15.88
CA GLU A 119 0.27 -5.91 16.92
C GLU A 119 -1.08 -6.04 17.64
N ARG A 120 -1.66 -4.92 18.07
CA ARG A 120 -2.97 -4.90 18.76
C ARG A 120 -4.10 -5.36 17.85
N LEU A 121 -4.09 -4.91 16.60
CA LEU A 121 -5.10 -5.26 15.62
C LEU A 121 -5.05 -6.77 15.28
N ALA A 122 -3.86 -7.31 15.02
CA ALA A 122 -3.64 -8.74 14.80
C ALA A 122 -4.06 -9.58 16.00
N ALA A 123 -3.74 -9.13 17.23
CA ALA A 123 -4.16 -9.81 18.45
C ALA A 123 -5.68 -9.85 18.60
N SER A 124 -6.39 -8.79 18.20
CA SER A 124 -7.86 -8.71 18.32
C SER A 124 -8.61 -9.74 17.47
N ILE A 125 -8.00 -10.24 16.39
CA ILE A 125 -8.57 -11.25 15.49
C ILE A 125 -7.86 -12.60 15.56
N GLY A 126 -6.90 -12.77 16.48
CA GLY A 126 -6.15 -14.03 16.63
C GLY A 126 -5.11 -14.33 15.54
N ASP A 127 -4.70 -13.34 14.72
CA ASP A 127 -3.68 -13.48 13.67
C ASP A 127 -2.26 -13.51 14.28
N GLN A 128 -1.84 -14.68 14.78
CA GLN A 128 -0.51 -14.84 15.41
C GLN A 128 0.66 -14.56 14.46
N PRO A 129 0.64 -14.98 13.18
CA PRO A 129 1.72 -14.67 12.25
C PRO A 129 1.96 -13.16 12.08
N ARG A 130 0.91 -12.37 11.83
CA ARG A 130 1.07 -10.91 11.68
C ARG A 130 1.38 -10.22 13.00
N ARG A 131 0.90 -10.75 14.13
CA ARG A 131 1.28 -10.25 15.45
C ARG A 131 2.78 -10.42 15.69
N PHE A 132 3.35 -11.59 15.41
CA PHE A 132 4.78 -11.83 15.55
C PHE A 132 5.60 -10.92 14.62
N LEU A 133 5.18 -10.80 13.36
CA LEU A 133 5.80 -9.89 12.39
C LEU A 133 5.84 -8.44 12.92
N ALA A 134 4.72 -7.94 13.45
CA ALA A 134 4.63 -6.59 14.00
C ALA A 134 5.59 -6.36 15.18
N ILE A 135 5.78 -7.37 16.04
CA ILE A 135 6.75 -7.31 17.15
C ILE A 135 8.18 -7.24 16.61
N ALA A 136 8.52 -8.09 15.65
CA ALA A 136 9.85 -8.11 15.04
C ALA A 136 10.17 -6.77 14.33
N LEU A 137 9.23 -6.27 13.53
CA LEU A 137 9.33 -4.97 12.85
C LEU A 137 9.48 -3.81 13.85
N ARG A 138 8.78 -3.85 14.99
CA ARG A 138 8.95 -2.86 16.05
C ARG A 138 10.38 -2.87 16.62
N ALA A 139 10.98 -4.04 16.82
CA ALA A 139 12.36 -4.15 17.29
C ALA A 139 13.34 -3.54 16.27
N VAL A 140 13.14 -3.78 14.97
CA VAL A 140 13.91 -3.15 13.89
C VAL A 140 13.77 -1.63 13.93
N ALA A 141 12.55 -1.10 14.04
CA ALA A 141 12.30 0.34 14.11
C ALA A 141 13.02 1.00 15.31
N LEU A 142 12.98 0.36 16.49
CA LEU A 142 13.66 0.83 17.69
C LEU A 142 15.19 0.78 17.55
N TYR A 143 15.72 -0.29 16.94
CA TYR A 143 17.15 -0.42 16.68
C TYR A 143 17.64 0.65 15.69
N GLN A 144 16.92 0.88 14.60
CA GLN A 144 17.25 1.93 13.63
C GLN A 144 17.23 3.31 14.29
N HIS A 145 16.20 3.61 15.09
CA HIS A 145 16.10 4.90 15.79
C HIS A 145 17.26 5.12 16.78
N SER A 146 17.62 4.10 17.56
CA SER A 146 18.73 4.18 18.52
C SER A 146 20.09 4.23 17.83
N SER A 147 20.30 3.49 16.74
CA SER A 147 21.54 3.49 15.98
C SER A 147 21.76 4.80 15.21
N CYS A 148 20.71 5.40 14.64
CA CYS A 148 20.81 6.74 14.05
C CYS A 148 21.13 7.82 15.08
N ARG A 149 20.63 7.69 16.33
CA ARG A 149 21.02 8.57 17.45
C ARG A 149 22.46 8.32 17.93
N ALA A 150 22.94 7.08 17.90
CA ALA A 150 24.34 6.76 18.22
C ALA A 150 25.31 7.17 17.10
N GLY A 151 24.84 7.25 15.84
CA GLY A 151 25.61 7.73 14.69
C GLY A 151 25.76 9.25 14.60
N THR A 152 24.99 10.02 15.38
CA THR A 152 25.14 11.48 15.49
C THR A 152 26.23 11.94 16.45
N ASP A 153 26.89 11.03 17.18
CA ASP A 153 28.07 11.32 18.02
C ASP A 153 29.41 11.20 17.28
N ARG A 154 29.41 11.46 15.96
CA ARG A 154 30.67 11.63 15.21
C ARG A 154 30.90 13.13 14.95
N PRO A 155 31.75 13.83 15.72
CA PRO A 155 32.30 15.10 15.27
C PRO A 155 33.35 14.78 14.20
N ALA A 156 33.02 14.98 12.94
CA ALA A 156 33.99 14.80 11.86
C ALA A 156 33.87 15.87 10.77
N TYR A 157 33.68 17.13 11.16
CA TYR A 157 34.02 18.28 10.31
C TYR A 157 34.65 19.42 11.12
N HIS A 158 35.68 19.12 11.91
CA HIS A 158 36.75 20.09 12.09
C HIS A 158 38.00 19.50 11.45
N LEU A 159 38.44 20.14 10.36
CA LEU A 159 39.81 20.59 10.11
C LEU A 159 40.04 20.71 8.62
N LEU A 160 39.78 21.90 8.07
CA LEU A 160 40.74 22.58 7.20
C LEU A 160 40.52 24.09 7.35
N PRO A 161 41.54 24.88 7.76
CA PRO A 161 41.47 26.33 7.70
C PRO A 161 41.73 26.77 6.26
N ALA A 162 40.81 27.54 5.67
CA ALA A 162 41.05 28.21 4.40
C ALA A 162 41.02 29.73 4.62
N THR A 163 42.12 30.26 5.15
CA THR A 163 42.68 31.53 4.65
C THR A 163 44.19 31.33 4.52
N PRO A 164 44.74 31.68 3.36
CA PRO A 164 45.53 32.91 3.33
C PRO A 164 45.10 33.85 2.20
N ARG A 165 45.36 35.12 2.47
CA ARG A 165 45.20 36.26 1.55
C ARG A 165 46.13 36.12 0.34
N GLY A 166 45.63 36.56 -0.82
CA GLY A 166 46.38 37.01 -1.98
C GLY A 166 45.61 38.15 -2.59
#